data_AF-A0AAE1WUL6-F1
#
_entry.id   AF-A0AAE1WUL6-F1
#
_cell.length_a   1.000
_cell.length_b   1.000
_cell.length_c   1.000
_cell.angle_alpha   90.00
_cell.angle_beta   90.00
_cell.angle_gamma   90.00
#
_symmetry.space_group_name_H-M   'P 1'
#
loop_
_entity.id
_entity.type
_entity.pdbx_description
1 polymer ?
#
loop_
_entity_poly.entity_id
_entity_poly.type
_entity_poly.pdbx_seq_one_letter_code
_entity_poly.pdbx_strand_id
1 'polypeptide(L)'
;MCRRSVRMRVKKLQKLIPLGQGLNPDRLLLRTADYILLLRLQINVLQTLSQLSDSLIKLVSFCYGKVEVFARTTIANEEEKGSLEPFRSFPE
;
A
#
# COMPACT_ATOMS: atom_id res chain seq x y z
N MET A 1 -26.93 -17.65 -36.35
CA MET A 1 -27.07 -16.81 -35.13
C MET A 1 -25.79 -16.04 -34.70
N CYS A 2 -24.57 -16.41 -35.12
CA CYS A 2 -23.33 -15.84 -34.55
C CYS A 2 -22.98 -14.37 -34.92
N ARG A 3 -23.32 -13.89 -36.12
CA ARG A 3 -22.85 -12.55 -36.59
C ARG A 3 -23.36 -11.37 -35.75
N ARG A 4 -24.62 -11.41 -35.28
CA ARG A 4 -25.18 -10.32 -34.45
C ARG A 4 -24.50 -10.24 -33.07
N SER A 5 -24.25 -11.40 -32.44
CA SER A 5 -23.58 -11.48 -31.14
C SER A 5 -22.16 -10.92 -31.21
N VAL A 6 -21.38 -11.31 -32.22
CA VAL A 6 -20.01 -10.82 -32.42
C VAL A 6 -20.00 -9.30 -32.64
N ARG A 7 -20.91 -8.77 -33.48
CA ARG A 7 -21.02 -7.33 -33.74
C ARG A 7 -21.35 -6.53 -32.46
N MET A 8 -22.18 -7.07 -31.57
CA MET A 8 -22.49 -6.44 -30.28
C MET A 8 -21.29 -6.45 -29.34
N ARG A 9 -20.49 -7.52 -29.31
CA ARG A 9 -19.25 -7.59 -28.53
C ARG A 9 -18.19 -6.61 -29.04
N VAL A 10 -18.01 -6.50 -30.35
CA VAL A 10 -17.10 -5.52 -30.97
C VAL A 10 -17.54 -4.09 -30.62
N LYS A 11 -18.83 -3.77 -30.73
CA LYS A 11 -19.36 -2.44 -30.31
C LYS A 11 -19.11 -2.15 -28.83
N LYS A 12 -19.22 -3.14 -27.95
CA LYS A 12 -18.91 -2.98 -26.53
C LYS A 12 -17.42 -2.72 -26.32
N LEU A 13 -16.57 -3.47 -27.01
CA LEU A 13 -15.11 -3.30 -26.93
C LEU A 13 -14.67 -1.91 -27.40
N GLN A 14 -15.25 -1.39 -28.48
CA GLN A 14 -14.98 -0.03 -28.97
C GLN A 14 -15.26 1.07 -27.93
N LYS A 15 -16.20 0.85 -27.01
CA LYS A 15 -16.51 1.80 -25.92
C LYS A 15 -15.55 1.70 -24.73
N LEU A 16 -14.96 0.52 -24.52
CA LEU A 16 -14.06 0.25 -23.39
C LEU A 16 -12.62 0.69 -23.68
N ILE A 17 -12.20 0.57 -24.93
CA ILE A 17 -10.83 0.87 -25.33
C ILE A 17 -10.71 2.37 -25.63
N PRO A 18 -9.71 3.07 -25.07
CA PRO A 18 -9.49 4.48 -25.37
C PRO A 18 -9.24 4.69 -26.87
N LEU A 19 -9.99 5.62 -27.46
CA LEU A 19 -10.06 5.89 -28.91
C LEU A 19 -10.44 4.64 -29.74
N GLY A 20 -11.17 3.70 -29.16
CA GLY A 20 -11.65 2.48 -29.82
C GLY A 20 -12.81 2.73 -30.80
N GLN A 21 -13.45 3.89 -30.73
CA GLN A 21 -14.68 4.19 -31.45
C GLN A 21 -14.43 4.33 -32.95
N GLY A 22 -15.17 3.58 -33.77
CA GLY A 22 -15.02 3.60 -35.22
C GLY A 22 -13.79 2.85 -35.77
N LEU A 23 -12.97 2.23 -34.92
CA LEU A 23 -11.85 1.40 -35.40
C LEU A 23 -12.33 0.12 -36.07
N ASN A 24 -11.65 -0.24 -37.16
CA ASN A 24 -11.75 -1.56 -37.79
C ASN A 24 -11.42 -2.65 -36.76
N PRO A 25 -12.06 -3.83 -36.85
CA PRO A 25 -11.94 -4.89 -35.84
C PRO A 25 -10.50 -5.34 -35.60
N ASP A 26 -9.67 -5.46 -36.64
CA ASP A 26 -8.28 -5.89 -36.49
C ASP A 26 -7.44 -4.88 -35.70
N ARG A 27 -7.62 -3.59 -35.98
CA ARG A 27 -6.96 -2.49 -35.25
C ARG A 27 -7.49 -2.37 -33.82
N LEU A 28 -8.78 -2.61 -33.63
CA LEU A 28 -9.39 -2.62 -32.30
C LEU A 28 -8.80 -3.73 -31.43
N LEU A 29 -8.61 -4.93 -31.98
CA LEU A 29 -8.03 -6.06 -31.26
C LEU A 29 -6.56 -5.81 -30.90
N LEU A 30 -5.77 -5.30 -31.84
CA LEU A 30 -4.37 -4.93 -31.56
C LEU A 30 -4.28 -3.92 -30.42
N ARG A 31 -5.05 -2.83 -30.51
CA ARG A 31 -5.09 -1.79 -29.48
C ARG A 31 -5.63 -2.31 -28.14
N THR A 32 -6.54 -3.29 -28.19
CA THR A 32 -7.03 -3.96 -26.97
C THR A 32 -5.90 -4.70 -26.27
N ALA A 33 -5.06 -5.43 -27.02
CA ALA A 33 -3.93 -6.15 -26.45
C ALA A 33 -2.93 -5.18 -25.79
N ASP A 34 -2.58 -4.09 -26.48
CA ASP A 34 -1.70 -3.04 -25.94
C ASP A 34 -2.28 -2.43 -24.67
N TYR A 35 -3.59 -2.14 -24.67
CA TYR A 35 -4.26 -1.54 -23.52
C TYR A 35 -4.35 -2.49 -22.32
N ILE A 36 -4.59 -3.79 -22.56
CA ILE A 36 -4.55 -4.81 -21.50
C ILE A 36 -3.15 -4.89 -20.90
N LEU A 37 -2.10 -4.86 -21.72
CA LEU A 37 -0.73 -4.87 -21.25
C LEU A 37 -0.42 -3.62 -20.40
N LEU A 38 -0.83 -2.45 -20.85
CA LEU A 38 -0.66 -1.19 -20.11
C LEU A 38 -1.36 -1.24 -18.75
N LEU A 39 -2.61 -1.70 -18.70
CA LEU A 39 -3.36 -1.81 -17.44
C LEU A 39 -2.69 -2.79 -16.47
N ARG A 40 -2.18 -3.91 -16.95
CA ARG A 40 -1.45 -4.87 -16.11
C ARG A 40 -0.18 -4.26 -15.52
N LEU A 41 0.57 -3.51 -16.32
CA LEU A 41 1.76 -2.80 -15.84
C LEU A 41 1.39 -1.75 -14.78
N GLN A 42 0.34 -0.97 -15.00
CA GLN A 42 -0.14 0.02 -14.03
C GLN A 42 -0.54 -0.64 -12.71
N ILE A 43 -1.31 -1.74 -12.76
CA ILE A 43 -1.71 -2.47 -11.55
C ILE A 43 -0.47 -3.01 -10.80
N ASN A 44 0.50 -3.59 -11.51
CA ASN A 44 1.71 -4.11 -10.88
C ASN A 44 2.51 -3.01 -10.15
N VAL A 45 2.62 -1.83 -10.75
CA VAL A 45 3.28 -0.68 -10.10
C VAL A 45 2.51 -0.28 -8.84
N LEU A 46 1.19 -0.09 -8.95
CA LEU A 46 0.36 0.29 -7.80
C LEU A 46 0.43 -0.76 -6.68
N GLN A 47 0.40 -2.03 -7.01
CA GLN A 47 0.50 -3.13 -6.05
C GLN A 47 1.86 -3.13 -5.34
N THR A 48 2.95 -2.90 -6.07
CA THR A 48 4.30 -2.79 -5.50
C THR A 48 4.38 -1.61 -4.53
N LEU A 49 3.84 -0.46 -4.92
CA LEU A 49 3.80 0.72 -4.05
C LEU A 49 2.97 0.49 -2.79
N SER A 50 1.83 -0.18 -2.91
CA SER A 50 0.99 -0.56 -1.76
C SER A 50 1.71 -1.52 -0.81
N GLN A 51 2.44 -2.50 -1.34
CA GLN A 51 3.22 -3.43 -0.52
C GLN A 51 4.36 -2.72 0.22
N LEU A 52 5.00 -1.75 -0.44
CA LEU A 52 6.03 -0.92 0.20
C LEU A 52 5.42 -0.08 1.32
N SER A 53 4.29 0.58 1.11
CA SER A 53 3.62 1.35 2.17
C SER A 53 3.21 0.47 3.35
N ASP A 54 2.66 -0.72 3.09
CA ASP A 54 2.28 -1.66 4.15
C ASP A 54 3.50 -2.12 4.96
N SER A 55 4.62 -2.34 4.28
CA SER A 55 5.87 -2.76 4.93
C SER A 55 6.46 -1.64 5.79
N LEU A 56 6.41 -0.39 5.32
CA LEU A 56 6.86 0.76 6.08
C LEU A 56 6.00 0.99 7.33
N ILE A 57 4.67 0.87 7.21
CA ILE A 57 3.76 0.98 8.37
C ILE A 57 4.08 -0.08 9.42
N LYS A 58 4.37 -1.32 9.01
CA LYS A 58 4.78 -2.40 9.93
C LYS A 58 6.11 -2.09 10.62
N LEU A 59 7.11 -1.61 9.88
CA LEU A 59 8.42 -1.24 10.44
C LEU A 59 8.27 -0.11 11.45
N VAL A 60 7.47 0.91 11.12
CA VAL A 60 7.20 2.03 12.02
C VAL A 60 6.51 1.53 13.30
N SER A 61 5.44 0.74 13.18
CA SER A 61 4.74 0.15 14.34
C SER A 61 5.68 -0.69 15.21
N PHE A 62 6.58 -1.48 14.60
CA PHE A 62 7.59 -2.24 15.30
C PHE A 62 8.59 -1.36 16.05
N CYS A 63 9.08 -0.29 15.43
CA CYS A 63 9.98 0.66 16.06
C CYS A 63 9.31 1.39 17.22
N TYR A 64 8.08 1.88 17.05
CA TYR A 64 7.33 2.54 18.12
C TYR A 64 7.02 1.58 19.28
N GLY A 65 6.62 0.34 18.99
CA GLY A 65 6.39 -0.67 20.04
C GLY A 65 7.66 -1.03 20.81
N LYS A 66 8.82 -1.10 20.15
CA LYS A 66 10.10 -1.31 20.82
C LYS A 66 10.52 -0.14 21.71
N VAL A 67 10.28 1.09 21.27
CA VAL A 67 10.55 2.29 22.09
C VAL A 67 9.66 2.33 23.33
N GLU A 68 8.38 1.96 23.21
CA GLU A 68 7.45 1.91 24.35
C GLU A 68 7.86 0.84 25.39
N VAL A 69 8.28 -0.35 24.94
CA VAL A 69 8.79 -1.40 25.84
C VAL A 69 10.08 -0.96 26.52
N PHE A 70 11.01 -0.34 25.79
CA PHE A 70 12.26 0.16 26.38
C PHE A 70 11.99 1.23 27.44
N ALA A 71 11.11 2.20 27.14
CA ALA A 71 10.72 3.25 28.09
C ALA A 71 10.09 2.68 29.37
N ARG A 72 9.26 1.63 29.28
CA ARG A 72 8.69 0.95 30.46
C ARG A 72 9.75 0.22 31.29
N THR A 73 10.71 -0.44 30.66
CA THR A 73 11.80 -1.13 31.37
C THR A 73 12.78 -0.19 32.05
N THR A 74 13.03 1.00 31.50
CA THR A 74 13.86 2.01 32.15
C THR A 74 13.19 2.62 33.38
N ILE A 75 11.86 2.77 33.38
CA ILE A 75 11.10 3.30 34.54
C ILE A 75 11.00 2.24 35.64
N ALA A 76 10.81 0.96 35.30
CA ALA A 76 10.73 -0.13 36.28
C ALA A 76 12.05 -0.38 37.05
N ASN A 77 13.19 -0.04 36.47
CA ASN A 77 14.50 -0.17 37.12
C ASN A 77 14.83 0.96 38.11
N GLU A 78 14.02 2.02 38.19
CA GLU A 78 14.17 3.08 39.21
C GLU A 78 13.22 2.89 40.41
N GLU A 79 12.17 2.07 40.29
CA GLU A 79 11.20 1.84 41.37
C GLU A 79 11.65 0.79 42.41
N GLU A 80 12.73 0.04 42.14
CA GLU A 80 13.33 -0.93 43.06
C GLU A 80 14.55 -0.39 43.84
N LYS A 81 14.68 0.95 43.96
CA LYS A 81 15.48 1.59 45.02
C LYS A 81 14.57 2.31 46.00
N GLY A 82 13.84 1.52 46.78
CA GLY A 82 13.35 1.97 48.07
C GLY A 82 14.51 2.41 48.95
N SER A 83 14.49 3.67 49.39
CA SER A 83 14.54 4.03 50.81
C SER A 83 14.56 5.56 50.91
N LEU A 84 13.49 6.12 51.49
CA LEU A 84 13.51 7.49 51.97
C LEU A 84 14.68 7.66 52.95
N GLU A 85 15.62 8.52 52.64
CA GLU A 85 16.48 9.14 53.64
C GLU A 85 16.04 10.61 53.79
N PRO A 86 15.69 11.08 55.00
CA PRO A 86 15.36 12.47 55.24
C PRO A 86 16.60 13.34 55.02
N PHE A 87 16.42 14.46 54.32
CA PHE A 87 17.42 15.52 54.17
C PHE A 87 18.12 15.84 55.50
N ARG A 88 19.35 15.35 55.64
CA ARG A 88 20.28 15.72 56.71
C ARG A 88 20.96 17.03 56.32
N SER A 89 20.48 18.10 56.96
CA SER A 89 21.20 19.27 57.50
C SER A 89 22.40 19.89 56.75
N PHE A 90 22.32 21.23 56.61
CA PHE A 90 23.40 22.23 56.45
C PHE A 90 24.73 21.90 57.15
N PRO A 91 25.89 22.34 56.62
CA PRO A 91 26.51 23.63 57.00
C PRO A 91 27.13 24.38 55.77
N GLU A 92 27.65 25.61 55.80
CA GLU A 92 28.18 26.52 56.84
C GLU A 92 27.65 27.96 56.68
#